data_AF-A0A838UQK6-F1
#
_entry.id   AF-A0A838UQK6-F1
#
_cell.length_a   1.000
_cell.length_b   1.000
_cell.length_c   1.000
_cell.angle_alpha   90.00
_cell.angle_beta   90.00
_cell.angle_gamma   90.00
#
_symmetry.space_group_name_H-M   'P 1'
#
loop_
_entity.id
_entity.type
_entity.pdbx_description
1 polymer ?
#
loop_
_entity_poly.entity_id
_entity_poly.type
_entity_poly.pdbx_seq_one_letter_code
_entity_poly.pdbx_strand_id
1 'polypeptide(L)'
;MLDATMIPSTAQEVVPLTKIKATLSTIWQRLNEARRADGKKELTRSSVMTLVAFAPDAKETAWLHDAISGLTGQHPSRAIILADGKQGDMATVEIRAHSLDGTGAVGSEIITLPVPEGNRRNLAALVTPLLLPDMPIFVWWSGGLPTRDETLYGLLELGDYSIFDSADFDNPKEDLIRLADLMVKRRQRQVTHAAFNDFNWTRIKPWRELTAQCFDAEGRGTFLRALDRVNIEYAVQPGEDACPFQSYIFAGWLASRLGWQPSTTR
;
A
#
# COMPACT_ATOMS: atom_id res chain seq x y z
N MET A 1 36.30 23.36 -9.61
CA MET A 1 36.71 22.06 -9.05
C MET A 1 35.41 21.31 -8.77
N LEU A 2 34.90 20.59 -9.76
CA LEU A 2 33.64 19.82 -9.70
C LEU A 2 34.05 18.38 -9.40
N ASP A 3 33.75 17.95 -8.18
CA ASP A 3 34.24 16.73 -7.57
C ASP A 3 33.47 15.48 -8.04
N ALA A 4 34.25 14.40 -8.20
CA ALA A 4 33.91 12.98 -8.13
C ALA A 4 32.55 12.51 -8.70
N THR A 5 32.61 12.01 -9.93
CA THR A 5 31.82 10.89 -10.50
C THR A 5 30.71 10.34 -9.58
N MET A 6 29.48 10.79 -9.78
CA MET A 6 28.30 10.16 -9.16
C MET A 6 28.17 8.72 -9.66
N ILE A 7 28.49 7.74 -8.82
CA ILE A 7 27.88 6.40 -8.94
C ILE A 7 26.37 6.63 -8.77
N PRO A 8 25.50 6.14 -9.68
CA PRO A 8 24.09 6.42 -9.56
C PRO A 8 23.60 5.83 -8.23
N SER A 9 22.84 6.61 -7.48
CA SER A 9 22.12 6.19 -6.27
C SER A 9 21.12 5.06 -6.54
N THR A 10 21.03 4.60 -7.79
CA THR A 10 20.05 3.66 -8.30
C THR A 10 20.72 2.78 -9.36
N ALA A 11 20.49 1.47 -9.31
CA ALA A 11 20.85 0.56 -10.39
C ALA A 11 19.63 -0.26 -10.81
N GLN A 12 19.37 -0.32 -12.11
CA GLN A 12 18.17 -0.93 -12.68
C GLN A 12 18.52 -1.83 -13.86
N GLU A 13 17.86 -2.99 -13.95
CA GLU A 13 18.01 -3.94 -15.05
C GLU A 13 16.66 -4.57 -15.44
N VAL A 14 16.53 -4.97 -16.71
CA VAL A 14 15.37 -5.71 -17.22
C VAL A 14 15.78 -7.16 -17.44
N VAL A 15 15.08 -8.09 -16.80
CA VAL A 15 15.52 -9.49 -16.68
C VAL A 15 14.38 -10.49 -16.80
N PRO A 16 14.63 -11.73 -17.27
CA PRO A 16 13.63 -12.78 -17.23
C PRO A 16 13.16 -13.06 -15.80
N LEU A 17 11.89 -13.43 -15.61
CA LEU A 17 11.31 -13.70 -14.28
C LEU A 17 12.15 -14.70 -13.45
N THR A 18 12.74 -15.69 -14.11
CA THR A 18 13.59 -16.72 -13.49
C THR A 18 14.93 -16.20 -12.96
N LYS A 19 15.35 -15.01 -13.38
CA LYS A 19 16.65 -14.42 -13.04
C LYS A 19 16.58 -13.32 -11.98
N ILE A 20 15.39 -12.87 -11.57
CA ILE A 20 15.18 -11.75 -10.63
C ILE A 20 16.10 -11.82 -9.41
N LYS A 21 16.11 -12.94 -8.67
CA LYS A 21 16.92 -13.09 -7.46
C LYS A 21 18.41 -13.03 -7.72
N ALA A 22 18.86 -13.69 -8.80
CA ALA A 22 20.26 -13.71 -9.18
C ALA A 22 20.74 -12.31 -9.57
N THR A 23 19.94 -11.59 -10.37
CA THR A 23 20.26 -10.23 -10.78
C THR A 23 20.28 -9.27 -9.58
N LEU A 24 19.30 -9.35 -8.67
CA LEU A 24 19.34 -8.53 -7.44
C LEU A 24 20.64 -8.76 -6.65
N SER A 25 21.08 -10.02 -6.50
CA SER A 25 22.36 -10.34 -5.85
C SER A 25 23.55 -9.71 -6.57
N THR A 26 23.58 -9.77 -7.91
CA THR A 26 24.64 -9.16 -8.72
C THR A 26 24.65 -7.64 -8.60
N ILE A 27 23.49 -6.98 -8.62
CA ILE A 27 23.38 -5.52 -8.46
C ILE A 27 23.88 -5.11 -7.08
N TRP A 28 23.50 -5.83 -6.01
CA TRP A 28 24.00 -5.60 -4.65
C TRP A 28 25.53 -5.69 -4.56
N GLN A 29 26.13 -6.74 -5.14
CA GLN A 29 27.57 -6.93 -5.17
C GLN A 29 28.26 -5.78 -5.91
N ARG A 30 27.80 -5.46 -7.12
CA ARG A 30 28.34 -4.38 -7.95
C ARG A 30 28.27 -3.02 -7.25
N LEU A 31 27.15 -2.70 -6.60
CA LEU A 31 27.00 -1.45 -5.84
C LEU A 31 27.98 -1.38 -4.66
N ASN A 32 28.16 -2.48 -3.91
CA ASN A 32 29.08 -2.51 -2.79
C ASN A 32 30.56 -2.49 -3.21
N GLU A 33 30.92 -3.14 -4.33
CA GLU A 33 32.27 -3.04 -4.92
C GLU A 33 32.59 -1.60 -5.33
N ALA A 34 31.66 -0.93 -6.02
CA ALA A 34 31.83 0.45 -6.43
C ALA A 34 31.97 1.40 -5.22
N ARG A 35 31.18 1.20 -4.16
CA ARG A 35 31.31 1.97 -2.91
C ARG A 35 32.64 1.72 -2.19
N ARG A 36 33.11 0.47 -2.16
CA ARG A 36 34.42 0.11 -1.59
C ARG A 36 35.57 0.78 -2.36
N ALA A 37 35.51 0.80 -3.69
CA ALA A 37 36.50 1.49 -4.52
C ALA A 37 36.54 3.01 -4.24
N ASP A 38 35.39 3.61 -3.93
CA ASP A 38 35.26 5.01 -3.53
C ASP A 38 35.63 5.30 -2.06
N GLY A 39 36.03 4.28 -1.28
CA GLY A 39 36.29 4.43 0.16
C GLY A 39 35.02 4.74 1.00
N LYS A 40 33.82 4.51 0.45
CA LYS A 40 32.54 4.72 1.12
C LYS A 40 32.13 3.48 1.92
N LYS A 41 31.38 3.67 3.00
CA LYS A 41 30.74 2.57 3.76
C LYS A 41 29.83 1.74 2.84
N GLU A 42 29.78 0.43 3.08
CA GLU A 42 28.92 -0.50 2.32
C GLU A 42 27.43 -0.14 2.42
N LEU A 43 26.70 -0.45 1.36
CA LEU A 43 25.24 -0.36 1.31
C LEU A 43 24.67 -1.54 2.10
N THR A 44 23.93 -1.23 3.16
CA THR A 44 23.27 -2.24 3.99
C THR A 44 21.95 -2.63 3.35
N ARG A 45 21.74 -3.94 3.22
CA ARG A 45 20.46 -4.51 2.83
C ARG A 45 19.58 -4.68 4.07
N SER A 46 18.88 -3.62 4.44
CA SER A 46 17.89 -3.63 5.51
C SER A 46 16.51 -3.49 4.91
N SER A 47 15.56 -4.25 5.41
CA SER A 47 14.15 -4.09 5.04
C SER A 47 13.30 -4.19 6.29
N VAL A 48 12.29 -3.32 6.39
CA VAL A 48 11.31 -3.35 7.48
C VAL A 48 10.00 -4.03 7.06
N MET A 49 9.82 -4.27 5.76
CA MET A 49 8.63 -4.90 5.18
C MET A 49 8.90 -5.42 3.76
N THR A 50 8.01 -6.29 3.29
CA THR A 50 7.76 -6.49 1.86
C THR A 50 6.47 -5.77 1.48
N LEU A 51 6.51 -4.84 0.53
CA LEU A 51 5.33 -4.18 -0.02
C LEU A 51 4.97 -4.80 -1.37
N VAL A 52 3.77 -5.34 -1.49
CA VAL A 52 3.22 -5.92 -2.72
C VAL A 52 2.14 -4.98 -3.22
N ALA A 53 2.37 -4.30 -4.33
CA ALA A 53 1.43 -3.34 -4.91
C ALA A 53 0.85 -3.90 -6.21
N PHE A 54 -0.48 -3.92 -6.32
CA PHE A 54 -1.16 -4.25 -7.57
C PHE A 54 -1.49 -2.98 -8.35
N ALA A 55 -1.16 -2.98 -9.63
CA ALA A 55 -1.40 -1.88 -10.56
C ALA A 55 -2.26 -2.37 -11.74
N PRO A 56 -3.49 -1.87 -11.94
CA PRO A 56 -4.41 -2.32 -13.00
C PRO A 56 -3.96 -1.98 -14.42
N ASP A 57 -3.09 -0.97 -14.59
CA ASP A 57 -2.60 -0.55 -15.89
C ASP A 57 -1.19 0.09 -15.83
N ALA A 58 -0.67 0.48 -16.99
CA ALA A 58 0.66 1.07 -17.13
C ALA A 58 0.80 2.45 -16.47
N LYS A 59 -0.27 3.27 -16.46
CA LYS A 59 -0.26 4.59 -15.82
C LYS A 59 -0.17 4.42 -14.32
N GLU A 60 -0.97 3.52 -13.77
CA GLU A 60 -1.00 3.21 -12.34
C GLU A 60 0.29 2.53 -11.89
N THR A 61 0.89 1.69 -12.76
CA THR A 61 2.21 1.10 -12.52
C THR A 61 3.29 2.16 -12.36
N ALA A 62 3.31 3.17 -13.24
CA ALA A 62 4.27 4.27 -13.17
C ALA A 62 4.06 5.13 -11.91
N TRP A 63 2.80 5.46 -11.60
CA TRP A 63 2.47 6.22 -10.40
C TRP A 63 2.86 5.49 -9.11
N LEU A 64 2.55 4.20 -8.99
CA LEU A 64 2.95 3.38 -7.84
C LEU A 64 4.47 3.29 -7.71
N HIS A 65 5.19 3.15 -8.84
CA HIS A 65 6.65 3.14 -8.82
C HIS A 65 7.22 4.44 -8.25
N ASP A 66 6.71 5.59 -8.69
CA ASP A 66 7.14 6.90 -8.20
C ASP A 66 6.78 7.09 -6.71
N ALA A 67 5.56 6.71 -6.31
CA ALA A 67 5.11 6.79 -4.92
C ALA A 67 5.99 5.94 -3.99
N ILE A 68 6.24 4.68 -4.36
CA ILE A 68 7.08 3.74 -3.61
C ILE A 68 8.53 4.25 -3.57
N SER A 69 9.05 4.72 -4.70
CA SER A 69 10.38 5.31 -4.80
C SER A 69 10.59 6.51 -3.86
N GLY A 70 9.54 7.26 -3.56
CA GLY A 70 9.56 8.34 -2.57
C GLY A 70 9.64 7.86 -1.12
N LEU A 71 9.24 6.61 -0.84
CA LEU A 71 9.19 6.04 0.51
C LEU A 71 10.47 5.27 0.90
N THR A 72 11.24 4.78 -0.07
CA THR A 72 12.37 3.86 0.15
C THR A 72 13.48 4.42 1.06
N GLY A 73 13.63 5.75 1.16
CA GLY A 73 14.61 6.38 2.06
C GLY A 73 14.18 6.41 3.53
N GLN A 74 12.88 6.48 3.80
CA GLN A 74 12.33 6.50 5.17
C GLN A 74 11.96 5.09 5.64
N HIS A 75 11.55 4.24 4.70
CA HIS A 75 11.10 2.88 4.96
C HIS A 75 11.81 1.90 4.02
N PRO A 76 13.07 1.55 4.33
CA PRO A 76 13.82 0.57 3.55
C PRO A 76 13.02 -0.72 3.40
N SER A 77 12.76 -1.16 2.19
CA SER A 77 11.83 -2.26 1.92
C SER A 77 12.14 -2.95 0.59
N ARG A 78 11.57 -4.14 0.42
CA ARG A 78 11.39 -4.73 -0.90
C ARG A 78 9.96 -4.42 -1.36
N ALA A 79 9.85 -3.66 -2.44
CA ALA A 79 8.60 -3.43 -3.14
C ALA A 79 8.49 -4.36 -4.35
N ILE A 80 7.31 -4.95 -4.55
CA ILE A 80 6.95 -5.80 -5.67
C ILE A 80 5.70 -5.20 -6.31
N ILE A 81 5.84 -4.59 -7.48
CA ILE A 81 4.75 -4.00 -8.25
C ILE A 81 4.27 -5.03 -9.27
N LEU A 82 3.03 -5.48 -9.14
CA LEU A 82 2.34 -6.36 -10.08
C LEU A 82 1.68 -5.46 -11.13
N ALA A 83 2.37 -5.30 -12.26
CA ALA A 83 1.94 -4.47 -13.38
C ALA A 83 1.00 -5.23 -14.30
N ASP A 84 -0.30 -5.06 -14.07
CA ASP A 84 -1.33 -5.59 -14.94
C ASP A 84 -1.37 -4.83 -16.27
N GLY A 85 -1.73 -5.54 -17.34
CA GLY A 85 -1.66 -5.03 -18.71
C GLY A 85 -0.24 -4.96 -19.30
N LYS A 86 0.83 -5.21 -18.52
CA LYS A 86 2.18 -5.41 -19.04
C LYS A 86 2.37 -6.89 -19.40
N GLN A 87 2.48 -7.18 -20.70
CA GLN A 87 2.71 -8.54 -21.19
C GLN A 87 4.19 -8.92 -21.22
N GLY A 88 4.46 -10.22 -21.14
CA GLY A 88 5.80 -10.81 -21.30
C GLY A 88 6.35 -11.47 -20.04
N ASP A 89 7.58 -11.97 -20.13
CA ASP A 89 8.31 -12.70 -19.10
C ASP A 89 9.51 -11.91 -18.55
N MET A 90 9.52 -10.60 -18.78
CA MET A 90 10.60 -9.70 -18.39
C MET A 90 10.15 -8.79 -17.23
N ALA A 91 10.80 -8.94 -16.08
CA ALA A 91 10.66 -8.05 -14.94
C ALA A 91 11.67 -6.90 -15.00
N THR A 92 11.35 -5.80 -14.36
CA THR A 92 12.30 -4.73 -14.05
C THR A 92 12.73 -4.87 -12.60
N VAL A 93 14.03 -4.92 -12.34
CA VAL A 93 14.60 -4.95 -10.98
C VAL A 93 15.43 -3.70 -10.75
N GLU A 94 15.26 -3.09 -9.59
CA GLU A 94 15.92 -1.84 -9.23
C GLU A 94 16.38 -1.91 -7.78
N ILE A 95 17.59 -1.38 -7.52
CA ILE A 95 18.08 -1.13 -6.16
C ILE A 95 18.32 0.36 -6.02
N ARG A 96 17.65 0.97 -5.03
CA ARG A 96 17.83 2.37 -4.65
C ARG A 96 18.62 2.48 -3.36
N ALA A 97 19.73 3.19 -3.40
CA ALA A 97 20.60 3.48 -2.28
C ALA A 97 20.27 4.85 -1.68
N HIS A 98 20.03 4.87 -0.36
CA HIS A 98 19.78 6.07 0.41
C HIS A 98 20.87 6.22 1.46
N SER A 99 21.49 7.41 1.50
CA SER A 99 22.47 7.72 2.53
C SER A 99 21.73 8.05 3.84
N LEU A 100 22.25 7.53 4.94
CA LEU A 100 21.83 7.89 6.29
C LEU A 100 22.87 8.85 6.86
N ASP A 101 22.44 10.00 7.36
CA ASP A 101 23.32 11.10 7.83
C ASP A 101 24.46 10.56 8.71
N GLY A 102 25.68 10.55 8.17
CA GLY A 102 26.93 10.13 8.82
C GLY A 102 27.06 8.64 9.20
N THR A 103 25.99 7.86 9.17
CA THR A 103 25.94 6.52 9.76
C THR A 103 26.17 5.39 8.74
N GLY A 104 25.75 5.57 7.49
CA GLY A 104 25.92 4.57 6.44
C GLY A 104 25.03 4.83 5.24
N ALA A 105 24.69 3.78 4.50
CA ALA A 105 23.66 3.83 3.47
C ALA A 105 22.81 2.56 3.54
N VAL A 106 21.53 2.69 3.24
CA VAL A 106 20.56 1.58 3.16
C VAL A 106 20.02 1.47 1.75
N GLY A 107 19.85 0.25 1.27
CA GLY A 107 19.25 0.00 -0.03
C GLY A 107 17.85 -0.58 0.07
N SER A 108 16.98 -0.13 -0.82
CA SER A 108 15.65 -0.71 -1.06
C SER A 108 15.60 -1.35 -2.43
N GLU A 109 14.74 -2.34 -2.59
CA GLU A 109 14.56 -3.05 -3.84
C GLU A 109 13.18 -2.76 -4.40
N ILE A 110 13.08 -2.44 -5.69
CA ILE A 110 11.81 -2.31 -6.39
C ILE A 110 11.80 -3.32 -7.54
N ILE A 111 10.80 -4.19 -7.55
CA ILE A 111 10.64 -5.26 -8.54
C ILE A 111 9.32 -5.05 -9.25
N THR A 112 9.34 -4.66 -10.52
CA THR A 112 8.12 -4.55 -11.33
C THR A 112 7.94 -5.81 -12.16
N LEU A 113 6.93 -6.61 -11.81
CA LEU A 113 6.56 -7.86 -12.46
C LEU A 113 5.43 -7.61 -13.46
N PRO A 114 5.56 -8.04 -14.73
CA PRO A 114 4.40 -8.16 -15.60
C PRO A 114 3.44 -9.21 -15.05
N VAL A 115 2.12 -8.94 -15.13
CA VAL A 115 1.09 -9.95 -14.86
C VAL A 115 0.64 -10.52 -16.22
N PRO A 116 0.98 -11.79 -16.54
CA PRO A 116 0.56 -12.40 -17.80
C PRO A 116 -0.97 -12.47 -17.91
N GLU A 117 -1.47 -12.36 -19.14
CA GLU A 117 -2.89 -12.52 -19.43
C GLU A 117 -3.44 -13.85 -18.85
N GLY A 118 -4.56 -13.79 -18.15
CA GLY A 118 -5.19 -14.95 -17.52
C GLY A 118 -4.53 -15.44 -16.21
N ASN A 119 -3.38 -14.89 -15.80
CA ASN A 119 -2.67 -15.30 -14.59
C ASN A 119 -3.03 -14.49 -13.33
N ARG A 120 -4.03 -13.60 -13.44
CA ARG A 120 -4.56 -12.85 -12.29
C ARG A 120 -4.92 -13.80 -11.13
N ARG A 121 -5.52 -14.97 -11.42
CA ARG A 121 -5.89 -15.97 -10.39
C ARG A 121 -4.72 -16.52 -9.56
N ASN A 122 -3.48 -16.30 -9.97
CA ASN A 122 -2.30 -16.84 -9.29
C ASN A 122 -1.24 -15.78 -8.93
N LEU A 123 -1.67 -14.52 -8.70
CA LEU A 123 -0.76 -13.45 -8.27
C LEU A 123 0.03 -13.82 -7.02
N ALA A 124 -0.59 -14.53 -6.07
CA ALA A 124 0.07 -15.00 -4.86
C ALA A 124 1.32 -15.85 -5.19
N ALA A 125 1.21 -16.80 -6.11
CA ALA A 125 2.34 -17.65 -6.50
C ALA A 125 3.46 -16.88 -7.23
N LEU A 126 3.14 -15.79 -7.94
CA LEU A 126 4.16 -14.93 -8.56
C LEU A 126 4.98 -14.19 -7.51
N VAL A 127 4.33 -13.77 -6.42
CA VAL A 127 4.94 -12.96 -5.36
C VAL A 127 5.68 -13.81 -4.33
N THR A 128 5.13 -14.97 -3.94
CA THR A 128 5.65 -15.81 -2.85
C THR A 128 7.16 -16.05 -2.92
N PRO A 129 7.77 -16.40 -4.07
CA PRO A 129 9.21 -16.62 -4.15
C PRO A 129 10.04 -15.37 -3.82
N LEU A 130 9.49 -14.17 -4.00
CA LEU A 130 10.17 -12.89 -3.83
C LEU A 130 9.94 -12.25 -2.45
N LEU A 131 9.12 -12.85 -1.60
CA LEU A 131 8.93 -12.38 -0.23
C LEU A 131 10.24 -12.45 0.56
N LEU A 132 10.45 -11.47 1.44
CA LEU A 132 11.53 -11.52 2.42
C LEU A 132 11.09 -12.40 3.60
N PRO A 133 11.89 -13.38 4.03
CA PRO A 133 11.59 -14.16 5.24
C PRO A 133 11.45 -13.26 6.46
N ASP A 134 10.51 -13.60 7.34
CA ASP A 134 10.28 -12.97 8.65
C ASP A 134 9.98 -11.45 8.61
N MET A 135 9.63 -10.91 7.44
CA MET A 135 9.23 -9.51 7.28
C MET A 135 7.72 -9.39 7.10
N PRO A 136 7.07 -8.38 7.70
CA PRO A 136 5.64 -8.15 7.48
C PRO A 136 5.37 -7.84 6.01
N ILE A 137 4.26 -8.37 5.51
CA ILE A 137 3.82 -8.24 4.13
C ILE A 137 2.68 -7.22 4.06
N PHE A 138 2.92 -6.13 3.35
CA PHE A 138 1.91 -5.13 3.05
C PHE A 138 1.40 -5.38 1.64
N VAL A 139 0.08 -5.44 1.46
CA VAL A 139 -0.58 -5.59 0.17
C VAL A 139 -1.33 -4.30 -0.11
N TRP A 140 -0.88 -3.56 -1.12
CA TRP A 140 -1.56 -2.36 -1.61
C TRP A 140 -2.30 -2.70 -2.91
N TRP A 141 -3.62 -2.69 -2.84
CA TRP A 141 -4.46 -2.78 -4.03
C TRP A 141 -4.78 -1.37 -4.54
N SER A 142 -4.20 -0.99 -5.68
CA SER A 142 -4.54 0.28 -6.32
C SER A 142 -5.66 0.11 -7.33
N GLY A 143 -6.65 0.99 -7.31
CA GLY A 143 -7.83 0.94 -8.16
C GLY A 143 -9.07 0.30 -7.53
N GLY A 144 -10.13 0.19 -8.34
CA GLY A 144 -11.44 -0.28 -7.92
C GLY A 144 -11.45 -1.68 -7.31
N LEU A 145 -12.40 -1.90 -6.38
CA LEU A 145 -12.55 -3.20 -5.74
C LEU A 145 -13.11 -4.21 -6.75
N PRO A 146 -12.40 -5.32 -7.04
CA PRO A 146 -12.85 -6.28 -8.02
C PRO A 146 -14.13 -6.99 -7.58
N THR A 147 -15.06 -7.18 -8.53
CA THR A 147 -16.40 -7.72 -8.23
C THR A 147 -16.44 -9.22 -7.92
N ARG A 148 -15.53 -10.01 -8.51
CA ARG A 148 -15.47 -11.48 -8.40
C ARG A 148 -14.05 -12.05 -8.41
N ASP A 149 -13.05 -11.20 -8.26
CA ASP A 149 -11.69 -11.60 -8.60
C ASP A 149 -11.00 -12.34 -7.43
N GLU A 150 -10.83 -13.66 -7.59
CA GLU A 150 -10.02 -14.54 -6.70
C GLU A 150 -8.60 -13.99 -6.50
N THR A 151 -8.14 -13.19 -7.45
CA THR A 151 -6.83 -12.53 -7.47
C THR A 151 -6.56 -11.68 -6.23
N LEU A 152 -7.50 -10.80 -5.88
CA LEU A 152 -7.39 -9.98 -4.68
C LEU A 152 -7.33 -10.88 -3.44
N TYR A 153 -8.17 -11.91 -3.36
CA TYR A 153 -8.21 -12.81 -2.21
C TYR A 153 -6.87 -13.53 -1.99
N GLY A 154 -6.25 -14.05 -3.05
CA GLY A 154 -4.95 -14.72 -2.93
C GLY A 154 -3.86 -13.79 -2.40
N LEU A 155 -3.82 -12.54 -2.85
CA LEU A 155 -2.89 -11.54 -2.29
C LEU A 155 -3.23 -11.18 -0.85
N LEU A 156 -4.51 -10.97 -0.53
CA LEU A 156 -4.93 -10.67 0.84
C LEU A 156 -4.62 -11.81 1.81
N GLU A 157 -4.64 -13.06 1.36
CA GLU A 157 -4.24 -14.20 2.21
C GLU A 157 -2.73 -14.22 2.49
N LEU A 158 -1.90 -13.67 1.61
CA LEU A 158 -0.46 -13.52 1.85
C LEU A 158 -0.12 -12.33 2.76
N GLY A 159 -0.86 -11.23 2.67
CA GLY A 159 -0.52 -9.99 3.36
C GLY A 159 -0.83 -10.03 4.86
N ASP A 160 0.01 -9.42 5.70
CA ASP A 160 -0.36 -9.07 7.07
C ASP A 160 -1.21 -7.79 7.07
N TYR A 161 -0.80 -6.80 6.30
CA TYR A 161 -1.48 -5.52 6.19
C TYR A 161 -2.06 -5.36 4.79
N SER A 162 -3.31 -4.93 4.68
CA SER A 162 -3.96 -4.62 3.41
C SER A 162 -4.24 -3.12 3.36
N ILE A 163 -3.92 -2.50 2.23
CA ILE A 163 -4.07 -1.08 1.97
C ILE A 163 -4.95 -0.92 0.73
N PHE A 164 -6.00 -0.13 0.88
CA PHE A 164 -6.90 0.26 -0.19
C PHE A 164 -7.00 1.78 -0.22
N ASP A 165 -7.41 2.30 -1.37
CA ASP A 165 -7.99 3.63 -1.45
C ASP A 165 -9.44 3.50 -1.90
N SER A 166 -10.39 3.58 -0.96
CA SER A 166 -11.79 3.48 -1.36
C SER A 166 -12.24 4.63 -2.28
N ALA A 167 -11.45 5.70 -2.46
CA ALA A 167 -11.80 6.75 -3.40
C ALA A 167 -11.76 6.26 -4.86
N ASP A 168 -11.02 5.17 -5.12
CA ASP A 168 -10.89 4.56 -6.45
C ASP A 168 -11.99 3.53 -6.75
N PHE A 169 -12.94 3.33 -5.82
CA PHE A 169 -13.99 2.33 -5.97
C PHE A 169 -15.12 2.86 -6.86
N ASP A 170 -15.53 2.05 -7.84
CA ASP A 170 -16.52 2.42 -8.85
C ASP A 170 -17.94 2.58 -8.28
N ASN A 171 -18.31 1.76 -7.28
CA ASN A 171 -19.66 1.71 -6.73
C ASN A 171 -19.64 1.93 -5.21
N PRO A 172 -19.71 3.18 -4.72
CA PRO A 172 -19.31 3.48 -3.35
C PRO A 172 -19.98 2.68 -2.25
N LYS A 173 -21.30 2.51 -2.33
CA LYS A 173 -22.07 1.76 -1.34
C LYS A 173 -21.79 0.26 -1.45
N GLU A 174 -21.86 -0.28 -2.66
CA GLU A 174 -21.71 -1.73 -2.89
C GLU A 174 -20.29 -2.18 -2.58
N ASP A 175 -19.29 -1.40 -2.94
CA ASP A 175 -17.88 -1.74 -2.78
C ASP A 175 -17.46 -1.68 -1.32
N LEU A 176 -17.96 -0.71 -0.54
CA LEU A 176 -17.76 -0.68 0.90
C LEU A 176 -18.41 -1.88 1.60
N ILE A 177 -19.63 -2.26 1.20
CA ILE A 177 -20.28 -3.45 1.76
C ILE A 177 -19.46 -4.71 1.42
N ARG A 178 -19.01 -4.83 0.18
CA ARG A 178 -18.16 -5.95 -0.25
C ARG A 178 -16.84 -5.97 0.52
N LEU A 179 -16.18 -4.83 0.69
CA LEU A 179 -14.95 -4.73 1.48
C LEU A 179 -15.19 -5.12 2.94
N ALA A 180 -16.28 -4.67 3.55
CA ALA A 180 -16.65 -5.08 4.91
C ALA A 180 -16.87 -6.59 5.02
N ASP A 181 -17.55 -7.21 4.04
CA ASP A 181 -17.73 -8.66 3.99
C ASP A 181 -16.40 -9.41 3.87
N LEU A 182 -15.45 -8.89 3.06
CA LEU A 182 -14.09 -9.43 2.97
C LEU A 182 -13.41 -9.42 4.34
N MET A 183 -13.48 -8.29 5.05
CA MET A 183 -12.89 -8.13 6.38
C MET A 183 -13.47 -9.12 7.39
N VAL A 184 -14.79 -9.29 7.40
CA VAL A 184 -15.49 -10.23 8.30
C VAL A 184 -15.08 -11.67 8.00
N LYS A 185 -15.12 -12.08 6.73
CA LYS A 185 -14.73 -13.45 6.32
C LYS A 185 -13.29 -13.76 6.70
N ARG A 186 -12.38 -12.80 6.49
CA ARG A 186 -10.96 -12.98 6.82
C ARG A 186 -10.72 -13.08 8.33
N ARG A 187 -11.43 -12.28 9.14
CA ARG A 187 -11.41 -12.39 10.61
C ARG A 187 -11.91 -13.76 11.09
N GLN A 188 -13.01 -14.26 10.50
CA GLN A 188 -13.58 -15.55 10.87
C GLN A 188 -12.64 -16.74 10.59
N ARG A 189 -11.79 -16.64 9.57
CA ARG A 189 -10.76 -17.65 9.26
C ARG A 189 -9.56 -17.65 10.22
N GLN A 190 -9.62 -16.86 11.30
CA GLN A 190 -8.54 -16.73 12.29
C GLN A 190 -7.17 -16.40 11.67
N VAL A 191 -7.16 -15.60 10.61
CA VAL A 191 -5.90 -15.03 10.08
C VAL A 191 -5.39 -14.03 11.11
N THR A 192 -4.62 -14.52 12.07
CA THR A 192 -3.90 -13.73 13.06
C THR A 192 -2.97 -12.80 12.28
N HIS A 193 -3.12 -11.48 12.48
CA HIS A 193 -2.36 -10.38 11.85
C HIS A 193 -2.96 -9.69 10.62
N ALA A 194 -4.18 -10.01 10.17
CA ALA A 194 -4.84 -9.35 9.05
C ALA A 194 -5.38 -7.92 9.38
N ALA A 195 -4.55 -6.89 9.27
CA ALA A 195 -4.96 -5.50 9.43
C ALA A 195 -5.44 -4.89 8.10
N PHE A 196 -6.55 -4.16 8.12
CA PHE A 196 -7.06 -3.41 6.97
C PHE A 196 -6.86 -1.92 7.16
N ASN A 197 -6.35 -1.27 6.12
CA ASN A 197 -6.06 0.14 6.07
C ASN A 197 -6.71 0.74 4.83
N ASP A 198 -7.24 1.94 4.98
CA ASP A 198 -7.85 2.70 3.90
C ASP A 198 -7.27 4.11 3.90
N PHE A 199 -6.84 4.63 2.76
CA PHE A 199 -6.33 6.00 2.69
C PHE A 199 -7.38 7.04 3.07
N ASN A 200 -8.67 6.80 2.81
CA ASN A 200 -9.72 7.70 3.29
C ASN A 200 -9.82 7.74 4.81
N TRP A 201 -9.50 6.66 5.53
CA TRP A 201 -9.41 6.69 7.00
C TRP A 201 -8.36 7.68 7.51
N THR A 202 -7.26 7.77 6.79
CA THR A 202 -6.18 8.74 7.05
C THR A 202 -6.60 10.14 6.63
N ARG A 203 -7.23 10.32 5.45
CA ARG A 203 -7.70 11.62 4.95
C ARG A 203 -8.71 12.28 5.89
N ILE A 204 -9.60 11.51 6.51
CA ILE A 204 -10.58 12.05 7.46
C ILE A 204 -10.03 12.26 8.87
N LYS A 205 -8.74 12.01 9.13
CA LYS A 205 -8.14 12.18 10.47
C LYS A 205 -8.41 13.58 11.06
N PRO A 206 -8.21 14.70 10.34
CA PRO A 206 -8.50 16.02 10.89
C PRO A 206 -9.97 16.19 11.28
N TRP A 207 -10.91 15.66 10.49
CA TRP A 207 -12.35 15.68 10.81
C TRP A 207 -12.67 14.89 12.07
N ARG A 208 -12.07 13.71 12.24
CA ARG A 208 -12.22 12.90 13.46
C ARG A 208 -11.69 13.64 14.68
N GLU A 209 -10.52 14.26 14.56
CA GLU A 209 -9.88 15.01 15.65
C GLU A 209 -10.70 16.24 16.06
N LEU A 210 -11.10 17.09 15.10
CA LEU A 210 -11.92 18.28 15.37
C LEU A 210 -13.28 17.92 16.00
N THR A 211 -13.89 16.83 15.53
CA THR A 211 -15.17 16.36 16.08
C THR A 211 -15.03 15.85 17.50
N ALA A 212 -13.95 15.12 17.80
CA ALA A 212 -13.67 14.65 19.16
C ALA A 212 -13.40 15.83 20.11
N GLN A 213 -12.64 16.84 19.66
CA GLN A 213 -12.26 18.02 20.46
C GLN A 213 -13.47 18.82 20.99
N CYS A 214 -14.61 18.78 20.29
CA CYS A 214 -15.86 19.39 20.79
C CYS A 214 -16.27 18.86 22.18
N PHE A 215 -15.86 17.64 22.54
CA PHE A 215 -16.22 16.93 23.76
C PHE A 215 -15.07 16.78 24.78
N ASP A 216 -13.87 17.32 24.51
CA ASP A 216 -12.69 17.15 25.37
C ASP A 216 -12.77 17.93 26.69
N ALA A 217 -13.49 19.06 26.70
CA ALA A 217 -13.63 19.86 27.90
C ALA A 217 -14.39 19.11 29.01
N GLU A 218 -14.00 19.34 30.26
CA GLU A 218 -14.57 18.69 31.44
C GLU A 218 -16.10 18.77 31.45
N GLY A 219 -16.75 17.64 31.74
CA GLY A 219 -18.21 17.51 31.74
C GLY A 219 -18.85 17.36 30.36
N ARG A 220 -18.18 17.73 29.25
CA ARG A 220 -18.80 17.67 27.90
C ARG A 220 -18.97 16.26 27.34
N GLY A 221 -18.15 15.31 27.78
CA GLY A 221 -18.30 13.90 27.40
C GLY A 221 -19.69 13.32 27.74
N THR A 222 -20.42 13.91 28.69
CA THR A 222 -21.80 13.50 29.02
C THR A 222 -22.78 13.79 27.89
N PHE A 223 -22.60 14.88 27.12
CA PHE A 223 -23.44 15.23 25.97
C PHE A 223 -23.29 14.26 24.81
N LEU A 224 -22.19 13.50 24.75
CA LEU A 224 -21.97 12.51 23.70
C LEU A 224 -23.10 11.46 23.67
N ARG A 225 -23.62 11.08 24.84
CA ARG A 225 -24.74 10.12 24.97
C ARG A 225 -26.12 10.73 24.69
N ALA A 226 -26.20 12.06 24.65
CA ALA A 226 -27.43 12.79 24.35
C ALA A 226 -27.61 13.07 22.85
N LEU A 227 -26.59 12.78 22.03
CA LEU A 227 -26.71 12.87 20.58
C LEU A 227 -27.76 11.86 20.09
N ASP A 228 -28.75 12.35 19.34
CA ASP A 228 -29.81 11.56 18.72
C ASP A 228 -29.74 11.59 17.18
N ARG A 229 -29.15 12.64 16.62
CA ARG A 229 -29.02 12.85 15.18
C ARG A 229 -27.69 13.49 14.81
N VAL A 230 -27.08 12.99 13.74
CA VAL A 230 -25.95 13.63 13.05
C VAL A 230 -26.33 13.79 11.58
N ASN A 231 -26.11 14.99 11.04
CA ASN A 231 -26.21 15.24 9.60
C ASN A 231 -24.79 15.37 9.04
N ILE A 232 -24.46 14.60 7.99
CA ILE A 232 -23.15 14.64 7.34
C ILE A 232 -23.38 15.05 5.90
N GLU A 233 -22.92 16.26 5.57
CA GLU A 233 -22.96 16.80 4.23
C GLU A 233 -21.56 16.78 3.64
N TYR A 234 -21.45 16.45 2.36
CA TYR A 234 -20.19 16.46 1.65
C TYR A 234 -20.35 17.25 0.35
N ALA A 235 -19.29 17.93 -0.06
CA ALA A 235 -19.28 18.69 -1.30
C ALA A 235 -18.88 17.79 -2.47
N VAL A 236 -19.47 18.08 -3.63
CA VAL A 236 -19.06 17.54 -4.93
C VAL A 236 -18.58 18.71 -5.76
N GLN A 237 -17.36 18.65 -6.29
CA GLN A 237 -16.89 19.74 -7.15
C GLN A 237 -17.66 19.74 -8.47
N PRO A 238 -18.00 20.91 -9.03
CA PRO A 238 -18.65 20.99 -10.32
C PRO A 238 -17.83 20.27 -11.40
N GLY A 239 -18.43 19.26 -12.05
CA GLY A 239 -17.79 18.47 -13.10
C GLY A 239 -17.00 17.25 -12.62
N GLU A 240 -16.98 16.97 -11.32
CA GLU A 240 -16.44 15.74 -10.75
C GLU A 240 -17.55 14.77 -10.32
N ASP A 241 -17.24 13.47 -10.35
CA ASP A 241 -18.12 12.45 -9.80
C ASP A 241 -18.18 12.53 -8.26
N ALA A 242 -19.33 12.19 -7.69
CA ALA A 242 -19.51 12.21 -6.25
C ALA A 242 -18.64 11.12 -5.58
N CYS A 243 -17.79 11.52 -4.64
CA CYS A 243 -16.93 10.62 -3.86
C CYS A 243 -17.36 10.60 -2.37
N PRO A 244 -18.44 9.89 -1.99
CA PRO A 244 -18.99 9.90 -0.63
C PRO A 244 -18.20 9.06 0.38
N PHE A 245 -17.09 8.43 0.01
CA PHE A 245 -16.42 7.47 0.90
C PHE A 245 -15.96 8.08 2.22
N GLN A 246 -15.45 9.31 2.19
CA GLN A 246 -15.03 10.00 3.40
C GLN A 246 -16.22 10.24 4.34
N SER A 247 -17.40 10.58 3.82
CA SER A 247 -18.60 10.79 4.63
C SER A 247 -19.12 9.46 5.20
N TYR A 248 -19.10 8.37 4.42
CA TYR A 248 -19.46 7.03 4.91
C TYR A 248 -18.52 6.51 5.99
N ILE A 249 -17.21 6.63 5.80
CA ILE A 249 -16.22 6.18 6.79
C ILE A 249 -16.31 7.03 8.06
N PHE A 250 -16.54 8.34 7.92
CA PHE A 250 -16.76 9.24 9.06
C PHE A 250 -18.05 8.89 9.83
N ALA A 251 -19.14 8.60 9.12
CA ALA A 251 -20.39 8.10 9.72
C ALA A 251 -20.15 6.78 10.48
N GLY A 252 -19.41 5.85 9.89
CA GLY A 252 -19.05 4.57 10.52
C GLY A 252 -18.21 4.76 11.79
N TRP A 253 -17.26 5.70 11.80
CA TRP A 253 -16.51 6.06 13.00
C TRP A 253 -17.41 6.60 14.09
N LEU A 254 -18.29 7.56 13.78
CA LEU A 254 -19.24 8.11 14.74
C LEU A 254 -20.14 7.02 15.31
N ALA A 255 -20.75 6.19 14.46
CA ALA A 255 -21.58 5.07 14.90
C ALA A 255 -20.81 4.12 15.82
N SER A 256 -19.55 3.81 15.50
CA SER A 256 -18.68 2.98 16.36
C SER A 256 -18.41 3.61 17.73
N ARG A 257 -18.24 4.94 17.81
CA ARG A 257 -17.99 5.64 19.08
C ARG A 257 -19.26 5.82 19.92
N LEU A 258 -20.39 6.06 19.26
CA LEU A 258 -21.69 6.30 19.90
C LEU A 258 -22.46 5.01 20.22
N GLY A 259 -21.99 3.86 19.74
CA GLY A 259 -22.69 2.58 19.87
C GLY A 259 -23.97 2.51 19.05
N TRP A 260 -24.11 3.35 18.03
CA TRP A 260 -25.28 3.37 17.17
C TRP A 260 -25.29 2.14 16.26
N GLN A 261 -26.45 1.51 16.15
CA GLN A 261 -26.66 0.36 15.28
C GLN A 261 -27.48 0.78 14.06
N PRO A 262 -27.19 0.26 12.87
CA PRO A 262 -28.03 0.50 11.70
C PRO A 262 -29.46 0.02 11.96
N SER A 263 -30.45 0.92 11.88
CA SER A 263 -31.85 0.52 11.88
C SER A 263 -32.22 -0.03 10.50
N THR A 264 -32.78 -1.22 10.42
CA THR A 264 -33.19 -1.87 9.16
C THR A 264 -34.46 -1.27 8.55
N THR A 265 -34.81 -0.04 8.90
CA THR A 265 -36.03 0.61 8.43
C THR A 265 -35.90 0.89 6.93
N ARG A 266 -36.77 0.21 6.16
CA ARG A 266 -36.91 0.33 4.70
C ARG A 266 -37.21 1.75 4.24
#